data_AF-A0A6F9CJR5-F1
#
_entry.id   AF-A0A6F9CJR5-F1
#
_cell.length_a   1.000
_cell.length_b   1.000
_cell.length_c   1.000
_cell.angle_alpha   90.00
_cell.angle_beta   90.00
_cell.angle_gamma   90.00
#
_symmetry.space_group_name_H-M   'P 1'
#
loop_
_entity.id
_entity.type
_entity.pdbx_description
1 polymer ?
#
loop_
_entity_poly.entity_id
_entity_poly.type
_entity_poly.pdbx_seq_one_letter_code
_entity_poly.pdbx_strand_id
1 'polypeptide(L)'
;MSEDCLMPLELEGMSMPVGGAPGSNIKMRDADKTSQASKPVRDPLLQLISLQKASGSWVLEAALAEVLGKTEEEVAKPKPAQVASLSSASFLSLSLSLCLSICLSLALSPSLSLSQVDHEVWATVLALVWLYGFKMEAQEEWQFLAMKAASWIQAQKVASVSECVQTGNNLLGCQVQKDTLGL
;
A
#
# COMPACT_ATOMS: atom_id res chain seq x y z
N MET A 1 32.54 -40.34 0.84
CA MET A 1 32.85 -38.98 1.31
C MET A 1 31.91 -38.73 2.47
N SER A 2 32.32 -39.27 3.61
CA SER A 2 31.81 -38.94 4.95
C SER A 2 32.04 -37.45 5.23
N GLU A 3 31.23 -36.84 6.10
CA GLU A 3 31.47 -35.76 7.09
C GLU A 3 30.06 -35.24 7.48
N ASP A 4 29.33 -35.90 8.38
CA ASP A 4 29.32 -35.63 9.83
C ASP A 4 29.01 -34.15 10.18
N CYS A 5 27.74 -33.77 10.08
CA CYS A 5 27.20 -32.59 10.77
C CYS A 5 26.93 -32.95 12.24
N LEU A 6 28.00 -33.06 13.03
CA LEU A 6 27.93 -33.06 14.49
C LEU A 6 28.47 -31.70 14.97
N MET A 7 27.57 -30.81 15.40
CA MET A 7 27.94 -29.58 16.10
C MET A 7 27.91 -29.85 17.61
N PRO A 8 29.04 -29.79 18.33
CA PRO A 8 29.07 -29.95 19.78
C PRO A 8 28.50 -28.71 20.49
N LEU A 9 27.63 -28.97 21.47
CA LEU A 9 27.22 -28.02 22.49
C LEU A 9 28.40 -27.81 23.46
N GLU A 10 29.21 -26.76 23.25
CA GLU A 10 30.11 -26.27 24.30
C GLU A 10 29.40 -25.19 25.11
N LEU A 11 28.98 -25.63 26.28
CA LEU A 11 28.37 -24.89 27.36
C LEU A 11 29.49 -24.56 28.34
N GLU A 12 30.20 -23.45 28.10
CA GLU A 12 31.22 -22.97 29.02
C GLU A 12 30.97 -21.52 29.44
N GLY A 13 30.86 -21.36 30.74
CA GLY A 13 30.33 -20.18 31.39
C GLY A 13 31.30 -19.01 31.37
N MET A 14 30.75 -17.82 31.20
CA MET A 14 31.39 -16.59 31.63
C MET A 14 30.52 -15.92 32.68
N SER A 15 31.00 -16.11 33.91
CA SER A 15 30.53 -15.51 35.15
C SER A 15 30.50 -13.98 35.04
N MET A 16 29.36 -13.38 35.38
CA MET A 16 29.22 -11.93 35.53
C MET A 16 29.50 -11.54 36.99
N PRO A 17 30.40 -10.59 37.28
CA PRO A 17 30.65 -10.16 38.64
C PRO A 17 29.48 -9.31 39.18
N VAL A 18 28.95 -9.75 40.33
CA VAL A 18 28.06 -8.97 41.20
C VAL A 18 28.87 -7.90 41.91
N GLY A 19 28.57 -6.62 41.66
CA GLY A 19 29.12 -5.49 42.39
C GLY A 19 28.07 -4.38 42.47
N GLY A 20 27.67 -4.01 43.69
CA GLY A 20 26.62 -3.04 43.97
C GLY A 20 27.11 -1.76 44.67
N ALA A 21 26.27 -0.72 44.51
CA ALA A 21 26.09 0.53 45.28
C ALA A 21 27.09 1.71 45.07
N PRO A 22 26.74 2.98 45.39
CA PRO A 22 25.45 3.58 45.82
C PRO A 22 25.00 4.84 45.04
N GLY A 23 23.70 5.14 45.13
CA GLY A 23 23.09 6.48 45.29
C GLY A 23 23.52 7.64 44.37
N SER A 24 22.67 7.97 43.41
CA SER A 24 22.57 9.34 42.87
C SER A 24 21.11 9.73 42.71
N ASN A 25 20.69 10.67 43.54
CA ASN A 25 19.35 11.23 43.62
C ASN A 25 19.20 12.27 42.49
N ILE A 26 18.79 11.83 41.30
CA ILE A 26 18.50 12.75 40.19
C ILE A 26 17.05 13.19 40.31
N LYS A 27 16.93 14.35 40.95
CA LYS A 27 15.81 15.28 40.99
C LYS A 27 14.93 15.21 39.73
N MET A 28 13.67 14.83 39.95
CA MET A 28 12.55 15.05 39.05
C MET A 28 12.62 16.49 38.50
N ARG A 29 12.72 16.61 37.17
CA ARG A 29 12.28 17.80 36.45
C ARG A 29 11.08 17.39 35.61
N ASP A 30 10.14 18.32 35.59
CA ASP A 30 8.75 18.21 35.20
C ASP A 30 8.55 17.43 33.90
N ALA A 31 7.73 16.39 34.01
CA ALA A 31 7.15 15.72 32.87
C ALA A 31 6.22 16.72 32.18
N ASP A 32 6.70 17.33 31.11
CA ASP A 32 5.87 17.96 30.11
C ASP A 32 4.85 16.92 29.63
N LYS A 33 3.61 17.11 30.08
CA LYS A 33 2.45 16.35 29.64
C LYS A 33 2.00 16.96 28.32
N THR A 34 2.70 16.60 27.25
CA THR A 34 2.15 16.66 25.90
C THR A 34 2.26 15.26 25.32
N SER A 35 1.14 14.54 25.36
CA SER A 35 0.99 13.23 24.71
C SER A 35 1.13 13.38 23.20
N GLN A 36 2.35 13.25 22.68
CA GLN A 36 2.59 13.00 21.27
C GLN A 36 3.15 11.59 21.13
N ALA A 37 2.33 10.70 20.59
CA ALA A 37 2.77 9.41 20.07
C ALA A 37 3.72 9.68 18.89
N SER A 38 5.02 9.79 19.15
CA SER A 38 6.02 9.86 18.09
C SER A 38 6.03 8.52 17.38
N LYS A 39 5.48 8.46 16.16
CA LYS A 39 5.66 7.32 15.27
C LYS A 39 7.17 7.01 15.21
N PRO A 40 7.62 5.76 15.41
CA PRO A 40 9.01 5.43 15.15
C PRO A 40 9.34 5.86 13.72
N VAL A 41 10.49 6.50 13.52
CA VAL A 41 10.99 6.88 12.19
C VAL A 41 11.25 5.58 11.43
N ARG A 42 10.21 5.06 10.77
CA ARG A 42 10.31 3.88 9.92
C ARG A 42 10.80 4.33 8.56
N ASP A 43 11.63 3.49 7.94
CA ASP A 43 12.02 3.71 6.56
C ASP A 43 10.76 3.79 5.66
N PRO A 44 10.65 4.79 4.76
CA PRO A 44 9.47 4.97 3.93
C PRO A 44 9.13 3.77 3.05
N LEU A 45 10.13 3.04 2.56
CA LEU A 45 9.92 1.84 1.73
C LEU A 45 9.34 0.70 2.58
N LEU A 46 9.90 0.46 3.77
CA LEU A 46 9.35 -0.54 4.71
C LEU A 46 7.93 -0.18 5.16
N GLN A 47 7.66 1.11 5.36
CA GLN A 47 6.30 1.57 5.67
C GLN A 47 5.35 1.28 4.50
N LEU A 48 5.74 1.57 3.26
CA LEU A 48 4.93 1.25 2.07
C LEU A 48 4.65 -0.26 1.97
N ILE A 49 5.68 -1.09 2.15
CA ILE A 49 5.58 -2.56 2.09
C ILE A 49 4.58 -3.06 3.13
N SER A 50 4.66 -2.54 4.36
CA SER A 50 3.77 -2.91 5.46
C SER A 50 2.31 -2.51 5.23
N LEU A 51 2.07 -1.49 4.40
CA LEU A 51 0.73 -1.03 4.06
C LEU A 51 0.07 -1.86 2.95
N GLN A 52 0.81 -2.74 2.27
CA GLN A 52 0.23 -3.54 1.20
C GLN A 52 -0.74 -4.57 1.77
N LYS A 53 -1.96 -4.58 1.25
CA LYS A 53 -2.96 -5.59 1.58
C LYS A 53 -2.54 -6.96 1.05
N ALA A 54 -3.12 -8.01 1.62
CA ALA A 54 -2.95 -9.37 1.12
C ALA A 54 -3.37 -9.52 -0.37
N SER A 55 -4.24 -8.65 -0.87
CA SER A 55 -4.63 -8.55 -2.28
C SER A 55 -3.55 -7.99 -3.21
N GLY A 56 -2.56 -7.26 -2.68
CA GLY A 56 -1.59 -6.50 -3.48
C GLY A 56 -1.95 -5.02 -3.67
N SER A 57 -3.10 -4.57 -3.17
CA SER A 57 -3.53 -3.17 -3.25
C SER A 57 -3.10 -2.34 -2.02
N TRP A 58 -3.10 -1.02 -2.19
CA TRP A 58 -3.05 -0.05 -1.09
C TRP A 58 -4.37 0.68 -0.94
N VAL A 59 -4.58 1.25 0.25
CA VAL A 59 -5.71 2.13 0.56
C VAL A 59 -5.17 3.54 0.74
N LEU A 60 -5.92 4.53 0.27
CA LEU A 60 -5.61 5.93 0.43
C LEU A 60 -5.86 6.33 1.90
N GLU A 61 -4.82 6.26 2.71
CA GLU A 61 -4.86 6.60 4.14
C GLU A 61 -3.69 7.54 4.49
N ALA A 62 -3.78 8.25 5.61
CA ALA A 62 -2.74 9.17 6.08
C ALA A 62 -1.32 8.56 6.07
N ALA A 63 -1.19 7.27 6.38
CA ALA A 63 0.10 6.58 6.38
C ALA A 63 0.70 6.41 4.98
N LEU A 64 -0.12 6.26 3.93
CA LEU A 64 0.34 6.24 2.55
C LEU A 64 0.72 7.64 2.10
N ALA A 65 -0.12 8.65 2.39
CA ALA A 65 0.17 10.04 2.07
C ALA A 65 1.51 10.51 2.68
N GLU A 66 1.78 10.10 3.91
CA GLU A 66 3.05 10.35 4.62
C GLU A 66 4.26 9.75 3.88
N VAL A 67 4.17 8.50 3.39
CA VAL A 67 5.24 7.87 2.61
C VAL A 67 5.49 8.60 1.29
N LEU A 68 4.42 9.07 0.65
CA LEU A 68 4.50 9.84 -0.60
C LEU A 68 5.02 11.26 -0.38
N GLY A 69 5.16 11.72 0.87
CA GLY A 69 5.52 13.10 1.21
C GLY A 69 4.45 14.12 0.80
N LYS A 70 3.18 13.71 0.80
CA LYS A 70 2.03 14.53 0.39
C LYS A 70 0.98 14.61 1.49
N THR A 71 0.13 15.62 1.43
CA THR A 71 -1.06 15.66 2.30
C THR A 71 -2.19 14.81 1.72
N GLU A 72 -3.05 14.25 2.57
CA GLU A 72 -4.16 13.40 2.12
C GLU A 72 -5.10 14.13 1.16
N GLU A 73 -5.32 15.44 1.37
CA GLU A 73 -6.12 16.29 0.47
C GLU A 73 -5.48 16.46 -0.91
N GLU A 74 -4.16 16.65 -0.99
CA GLU A 74 -3.42 16.72 -2.26
C GLU A 74 -3.44 15.40 -3.01
N VAL A 75 -3.55 14.27 -2.29
CA VAL A 75 -3.59 12.94 -2.88
C VAL A 75 -5.01 12.57 -3.32
N ALA A 76 -6.05 12.97 -2.58
CA ALA A 76 -7.44 12.65 -2.92
C ALA A 76 -8.04 13.54 -4.01
N LYS A 77 -7.63 14.81 -4.08
CA LYS A 77 -8.16 15.81 -5.02
C LYS A 77 -7.93 15.52 -6.51
N PRO A 78 -6.75 15.05 -6.96
CA PRO A 78 -6.48 14.83 -8.38
C PRO A 78 -7.01 13.49 -8.90
N LYS A 79 -7.81 12.72 -8.15
CA LYS A 79 -8.32 11.42 -8.61
C LYS A 79 -8.93 11.54 -10.01
N PRO A 80 -8.50 10.75 -11.01
CA PRO A 80 -9.13 10.77 -12.31
C PRO A 80 -10.59 10.36 -12.17
N ALA A 81 -11.48 11.19 -12.69
CA ALA A 81 -12.91 10.89 -12.70
C ALA A 81 -13.09 9.64 -13.56
N GLN A 82 -13.60 8.57 -12.98
CA GLN A 82 -14.02 7.42 -13.76
C GLN A 82 -15.16 7.87 -14.65
N VAL A 83 -14.83 8.21 -15.89
CA VAL A 83 -15.81 8.39 -16.95
C VAL A 83 -16.48 7.05 -17.09
N ALA A 84 -17.71 6.97 -16.56
CA ALA A 84 -18.59 5.82 -16.66
C ALA A 84 -18.84 5.51 -18.14
N SER A 85 -17.92 4.77 -18.76
CA SER A 85 -18.20 4.07 -20.00
C SER A 85 -18.90 2.76 -19.63
N LEU A 86 -20.06 2.89 -18.99
CA LEU A 86 -21.12 1.93 -19.23
C LEU A 86 -21.55 2.20 -20.66
N SER A 87 -20.93 1.52 -21.62
CA SER A 87 -21.52 1.31 -22.93
C SER A 87 -22.92 0.73 -22.68
N SER A 88 -23.93 1.59 -22.67
CA SER A 88 -25.35 1.26 -22.54
C SER A 88 -25.89 0.57 -23.79
N ALA A 89 -25.03 0.15 -24.71
CA ALA A 89 -25.39 -0.41 -26.00
C ALA A 89 -25.15 -1.92 -26.08
N SER A 90 -25.68 -2.71 -25.13
CA SER A 90 -25.91 -4.15 -25.34
C SER A 90 -27.20 -4.72 -24.72
N PHE A 91 -28.04 -3.91 -24.06
CA PHE A 91 -29.18 -4.43 -23.28
C PHE A 91 -30.54 -4.39 -23.96
N LEU A 92 -30.63 -4.14 -25.26
CA LEU A 92 -31.93 -4.18 -25.97
C LEU A 92 -32.21 -5.53 -26.66
N SER A 93 -31.82 -6.66 -26.05
CA SER A 93 -32.22 -7.98 -26.57
C SER A 93 -32.50 -9.06 -25.51
N LEU A 94 -32.73 -8.71 -24.25
CA LEU A 94 -33.33 -9.65 -23.30
C LEU A 94 -34.70 -9.13 -22.87
N SER A 95 -35.70 -10.03 -22.97
CA SER A 95 -37.10 -9.80 -22.60
C SER A 95 -37.21 -8.99 -21.31
N LEU A 96 -38.08 -7.97 -21.30
CA LEU A 96 -38.32 -7.05 -20.18
C LEU A 96 -38.50 -7.79 -18.84
N SER A 97 -38.99 -9.03 -18.88
CA SER A 97 -39.17 -9.93 -17.73
C SER A 97 -37.87 -10.45 -17.09
N LEU A 98 -36.85 -10.81 -17.88
CA LEU A 98 -35.56 -11.29 -17.34
C LEU A 98 -34.72 -10.14 -16.76
N CYS A 99 -34.88 -8.94 -17.31
CA CYS A 99 -34.13 -7.75 -16.87
C CYS A 99 -34.48 -7.37 -15.42
N LEU A 100 -35.78 -7.31 -15.06
CA LEU A 100 -36.18 -7.02 -13.68
C LEU A 100 -35.70 -8.08 -12.68
N SER A 101 -35.72 -9.37 -13.04
CA SER A 101 -35.27 -10.47 -12.16
C SER A 101 -33.75 -10.46 -11.93
N ILE A 102 -32.97 -10.21 -12.98
CA ILE A 102 -31.51 -10.07 -12.87
C ILE A 102 -31.15 -8.81 -12.08
N CYS A 103 -31.86 -7.69 -12.29
CA CYS A 103 -31.64 -6.46 -11.53
C CYS A 103 -31.99 -6.62 -10.04
N LEU A 104 -33.08 -7.32 -9.70
CA LEU A 104 -33.45 -7.59 -8.31
C LEU A 104 -32.47 -8.56 -7.64
N SER A 105 -31.91 -9.52 -8.40
CA SER A 105 -30.90 -10.47 -7.92
C SER A 105 -29.52 -9.82 -7.70
N LEU A 106 -29.15 -8.84 -8.53
CA LEU A 106 -27.92 -8.04 -8.32
C LEU A 106 -28.08 -7.02 -7.17
N ALA A 107 -29.29 -6.54 -6.91
CA ALA A 107 -29.57 -5.59 -5.83
C ALA A 107 -29.54 -6.21 -4.41
N LEU A 108 -29.56 -7.54 -4.28
CA LEU A 108 -29.57 -8.25 -3.00
C LEU A 108 -28.22 -8.89 -2.64
N SER A 109 -27.12 -8.43 -3.23
CA SER A 109 -25.78 -8.62 -2.69
C SER A 109 -25.40 -7.37 -1.88
N PRO A 110 -25.37 -7.43 -0.54
CA PRO A 110 -25.02 -6.26 0.26
C PRO A 110 -23.52 -6.02 0.20
N SER A 111 -23.15 -4.81 -0.25
CA SER A 111 -21.89 -4.10 0.06
C SER A 111 -20.62 -4.45 -0.73
N LEU A 112 -20.34 -3.72 -1.82
CA LEU A 112 -19.10 -2.95 -1.94
C LEU A 112 -19.22 -1.89 -3.07
N SER A 113 -19.08 -0.64 -2.67
CA SER A 113 -19.24 0.57 -3.47
C SER A 113 -18.21 0.67 -4.60
N LEU A 114 -18.67 0.96 -5.82
CA LEU A 114 -17.83 1.35 -6.98
C LEU A 114 -16.74 2.38 -6.59
N SER A 115 -17.03 3.30 -5.67
CA SER A 115 -16.06 4.28 -5.18
C SER A 115 -14.84 3.67 -4.45
N GLN A 116 -14.97 2.54 -3.76
CA GLN A 116 -13.88 1.96 -2.96
C GLN A 116 -12.77 1.41 -3.85
N VAL A 117 -13.14 0.69 -4.91
CA VAL A 117 -12.16 0.11 -5.84
C VAL A 117 -11.38 1.23 -6.54
N ASP A 118 -12.00 2.36 -6.82
CA ASP A 118 -11.33 3.51 -7.43
C ASP A 118 -10.25 4.12 -6.54
N HIS A 119 -10.53 4.23 -5.24
CA HIS A 119 -9.57 4.76 -4.26
C HIS A 119 -8.41 3.79 -4.09
N GLU A 120 -8.68 2.49 -4.08
CA GLU A 120 -7.62 1.47 -4.01
C GLU A 120 -6.78 1.44 -5.30
N VAL A 121 -7.39 1.56 -6.48
CA VAL A 121 -6.67 1.63 -7.76
C VAL A 121 -5.79 2.88 -7.80
N TRP A 122 -6.33 4.04 -7.42
CA TRP A 122 -5.56 5.28 -7.35
C TRP A 122 -4.40 5.19 -6.35
N ALA A 123 -4.65 4.71 -5.13
CA ALA A 123 -3.62 4.49 -4.11
C ALA A 123 -2.53 3.53 -4.59
N THR A 124 -2.92 2.44 -5.24
CA THR A 124 -2.01 1.41 -5.74
C THR A 124 -1.16 1.93 -6.90
N VAL A 125 -1.74 2.73 -7.81
CA VAL A 125 -0.98 3.39 -8.88
C VAL A 125 0.02 4.38 -8.30
N LEU A 126 -0.35 5.18 -7.29
CA LEU A 126 0.57 6.12 -6.64
C LEU A 126 1.73 5.40 -5.96
N ALA A 127 1.46 4.31 -5.24
CA ALA A 127 2.51 3.50 -4.61
C ALA A 127 3.49 2.96 -5.67
N LEU A 128 2.97 2.45 -6.80
CA LEU A 128 3.80 1.98 -7.91
C LEU A 128 4.62 3.12 -8.52
N VAL A 129 4.02 4.26 -8.86
CA VAL A 129 4.75 5.42 -9.41
C VAL A 129 5.85 5.88 -8.45
N TRP A 130 5.58 5.90 -7.15
CA TRP A 130 6.58 6.27 -6.15
C TRP A 130 7.74 5.28 -6.05
N LEU A 131 7.46 3.96 -6.08
CA LEU A 131 8.50 2.92 -6.06
C LEU A 131 9.45 3.07 -7.25
N TYR A 132 8.89 3.16 -8.45
CA TYR A 132 9.67 3.27 -9.69
C TYR A 132 10.29 4.66 -9.89
N GLY A 133 9.75 5.70 -9.25
CA GLY A 133 10.24 7.07 -9.35
C GLY A 133 11.33 7.42 -8.33
N PHE A 134 11.27 6.86 -7.11
CA PHE A 134 12.10 7.29 -5.97
C PHE A 134 12.87 6.18 -5.25
N LYS A 135 12.60 4.91 -5.56
CA LYS A 135 13.19 3.77 -4.83
C LYS A 135 13.82 2.71 -5.73
N MET A 136 14.24 3.08 -6.94
CA MET A 136 14.89 2.15 -7.88
C MET A 136 16.15 1.50 -7.31
N GLU A 137 16.81 2.14 -6.35
CA GLU A 137 18.02 1.62 -5.70
C GLU A 137 17.78 0.33 -4.91
N ALA A 138 16.54 0.11 -4.47
CA ALA A 138 16.14 -1.04 -3.66
C ALA A 138 15.19 -1.98 -4.44
N GLN A 139 15.29 -2.04 -5.77
CA GLN A 139 14.34 -2.77 -6.62
C GLN A 139 14.11 -4.22 -6.17
N GLU A 140 15.17 -4.95 -5.80
CA GLU A 140 15.07 -6.35 -5.37
C GLU A 140 14.16 -6.52 -4.13
N GLU A 141 14.03 -5.49 -3.28
CA GLU A 141 13.21 -5.53 -2.08
C GLU A 141 11.71 -5.39 -2.37
N TRP A 142 11.34 -4.62 -3.41
CA TRP A 142 9.94 -4.29 -3.70
C TRP A 142 9.41 -4.81 -5.03
N GLN A 143 10.24 -5.41 -5.89
CA GLN A 143 9.81 -5.86 -7.22
C GLN A 143 8.66 -6.87 -7.15
N PHE A 144 8.70 -7.83 -6.23
CA PHE A 144 7.61 -8.81 -6.05
C PHE A 144 6.31 -8.16 -5.56
N LEU A 145 6.45 -7.16 -4.70
CA LEU A 145 5.35 -6.36 -4.18
C LEU A 145 4.71 -5.53 -5.29
N ALA A 146 5.51 -4.92 -6.17
CA ALA A 146 5.04 -4.21 -7.35
C ALA A 146 4.35 -5.15 -8.36
N MET A 147 4.91 -6.32 -8.65
CA MET A 147 4.29 -7.30 -9.55
C MET A 147 2.91 -7.75 -9.06
N LYS A 148 2.78 -7.99 -7.76
CA LYS A 148 1.49 -8.36 -7.15
C LYS A 148 0.46 -7.24 -7.28
N ALA A 149 0.87 -6.01 -7.04
CA ALA A 149 0.02 -4.83 -7.19
C ALA A 149 -0.42 -4.61 -8.64
N ALA A 150 0.49 -4.76 -9.59
CA ALA A 150 0.20 -4.65 -11.02
C ALA A 150 -0.83 -5.70 -11.45
N SER A 151 -0.62 -6.95 -11.04
CA SER A 151 -1.58 -8.04 -11.29
C SER A 151 -2.95 -7.74 -10.68
N TRP A 152 -3.00 -7.17 -9.47
CA TRP A 152 -4.25 -6.77 -8.84
C TRP A 152 -4.99 -5.67 -9.63
N ILE A 153 -4.28 -4.63 -10.11
CA ILE A 153 -4.88 -3.56 -10.94
C ILE A 153 -5.44 -4.12 -12.25
N GLN A 154 -4.69 -5.00 -12.93
CA GLN A 154 -5.13 -5.62 -14.17
C GLN A 154 -6.42 -6.42 -14.00
N ALA A 155 -6.61 -7.06 -12.84
CA ALA A 155 -7.83 -7.79 -12.52
C ALA A 155 -9.06 -6.87 -12.33
N GLN A 156 -8.86 -5.57 -12.03
CA GLN A 156 -9.96 -4.61 -11.83
C GLN A 156 -10.62 -4.14 -13.15
N LYS A 157 -10.10 -4.51 -14.34
CA LYS A 157 -10.61 -4.11 -15.67
C LYS A 157 -10.86 -2.61 -15.84
N VAL A 158 -10.06 -1.76 -15.19
CA VAL A 158 -10.27 -0.31 -15.18
C VAL A 158 -9.72 0.31 -16.46
N ALA A 159 -10.55 1.04 -17.21
CA ALA A 159 -10.12 1.71 -18.44
C ALA A 159 -9.22 2.94 -18.20
N SER A 160 -9.24 3.52 -16.99
CA SER A 160 -8.55 4.78 -16.65
C SER A 160 -7.12 4.61 -16.14
N VAL A 161 -6.55 3.40 -16.13
CA VAL A 161 -5.21 3.15 -15.54
C VAL A 161 -4.14 4.05 -16.15
N SER A 162 -4.19 4.32 -17.46
CA SER A 162 -3.24 5.24 -18.12
C SER A 162 -3.33 6.67 -17.58
N GLU A 163 -4.54 7.14 -17.30
CA GLU A 163 -4.79 8.48 -16.74
C GLU A 163 -4.36 8.55 -15.27
N CYS A 164 -4.56 7.47 -14.51
CA CYS A 164 -4.04 7.34 -13.15
C CYS A 164 -2.50 7.46 -13.14
N VAL A 165 -1.81 6.75 -14.03
CA VAL A 165 -0.34 6.81 -14.09
C VAL A 165 0.13 8.23 -14.43
N GLN A 166 -0.47 8.85 -15.43
CA GLN A 166 -0.12 10.22 -15.83
C GLN A 166 -0.37 11.23 -14.71
N THR A 167 -1.50 11.13 -14.02
CA THR A 167 -1.86 12.03 -12.94
C THR A 167 -0.97 11.81 -11.71
N GLY A 168 -0.65 10.55 -11.40
CA GLY A 168 0.29 10.20 -10.33
C GLY A 168 1.69 10.73 -10.59
N ASN A 169 2.17 10.62 -11.83
CA ASN A 169 3.43 11.21 -12.28
C ASN A 169 3.46 12.73 -12.06
N ASN A 170 2.41 13.45 -12.49
CA ASN A 170 2.31 14.90 -12.27
C ASN A 170 2.28 15.25 -10.77
N LEU A 171 1.56 14.47 -9.96
CA LEU A 171 1.45 14.71 -8.52
C LEU A 171 2.79 14.53 -7.81
N LEU A 172 3.53 13.48 -8.16
CA LEU A 172 4.79 13.09 -7.53
C LEU A 172 6.02 13.76 -8.18
N GLY A 173 5.86 14.37 -9.35
CA GLY A 173 6.97 14.94 -10.13
C GLY A 173 7.83 13.89 -10.84
N CYS A 174 7.28 12.70 -11.07
CA CYS A 174 7.95 11.57 -11.74
C CYS A 174 7.54 11.48 -13.21
N GLN A 175 8.27 10.66 -13.99
CA GLN A 175 7.90 10.31 -15.37
C GLN A 175 8.05 8.80 -15.59
N VAL A 176 7.23 8.01 -14.90
CA VAL A 176 7.22 6.55 -15.05
C VAL A 176 6.22 6.14 -16.14
N GLN A 177 6.62 5.26 -17.04
CA GLN A 177 5.72 4.76 -18.08
C GLN A 177 4.82 3.64 -17.56
N LYS A 178 3.62 3.53 -18.14
CA LYS A 178 2.64 2.49 -17.79
C LYS A 178 3.23 1.08 -17.96
N ASP A 179 3.96 0.83 -19.04
CA ASP A 179 4.58 -0.47 -19.33
C ASP A 179 5.65 -0.85 -18.29
N THR A 180 6.37 0.13 -17.75
CA THR A 180 7.37 -0.09 -16.69
C THR A 180 6.74 -0.60 -15.40
N LEU A 181 5.50 -0.19 -15.13
CA LEU A 181 4.71 -0.66 -13.98
C LEU A 181 4.08 -2.04 -14.20
N GLY A 182 4.20 -2.62 -15.39
CA GLY A 182 3.54 -3.87 -15.75
C GLY A 182 2.02 -3.76 -15.89
N LEU A 183 1.50 -2.58 -16.28
CA LEU A 183 0.07 -2.26 -16.40
C LEU A 183 -0.42 -2.16 -17.84
#